data_AF-A0A858U682-F1
#
_entry.id   AF-A0A858U682-F1
#
_cell.length_a   1.000
_cell.length_b   1.000
_cell.length_c   1.000
_cell.angle_alpha   90.00
_cell.angle_beta   90.00
_cell.angle_gamma   90.00
#
_symmetry.space_group_name_H-M   'P 1'
#
loop_
_entity.id
_entity.type
_entity.pdbx_description
1 polymer ?
#
loop_
_entity_poly.entity_id
_entity_poly.type
_entity_poly.pdbx_seq_one_letter_code
_entity_poly.pdbx_strand_id
1 'polypeptide(L)'
;MKHKKIFLGLTLTATFIPVAAISCTVKENKSDTLLKEEILQLKQMLVDHGSAIIEYEKISADISSVEQEINQSQFDIKLIKEQIKEIKNKLKKYIDDKLEATNFKFEINNLEFKIDKARDISNWNIEIADGDTIRISVIRDGKFPEMANIRFAGVDTPETHKRKNGNFIDTTGEQFKYGKIAEFYTKRIIQNAKKVFIVPQKTKSKTNKGKDKDKQFLDPYNRIVGIVYYQDKNDKIYCLNEQLVYYGFARMSYISLSESSTFYTANVEYFNSLEKAKEHAINNHLGIYANDNKFKEIFPTK
;
A
#
# COMPACT_ATOMS: atom_id res chain seq x y z
N MET A 1 -53.29 12.90 73.26
CA MET A 1 -52.33 12.07 72.49
C MET A 1 -51.46 12.96 71.62
N LYS A 2 -50.15 13.02 71.85
CA LYS A 2 -49.10 13.13 70.82
C LYS A 2 -47.73 13.06 71.52
N HIS A 3 -46.99 12.01 71.18
CA HIS A 3 -45.71 11.65 71.76
C HIS A 3 -44.55 12.47 71.19
N LYS A 4 -43.54 12.66 72.06
CA LYS A 4 -42.11 12.95 71.87
C LYS A 4 -41.55 12.70 70.46
N LYS A 5 -40.63 13.58 70.03
CA LYS A 5 -39.30 13.15 69.55
C LYS A 5 -38.23 14.16 69.98
N ILE A 6 -37.22 13.65 70.67
CA ILE A 6 -35.95 14.32 71.03
C ILE A 6 -34.95 13.88 69.95
N PHE A 7 -34.28 14.82 69.29
CA PHE A 7 -33.19 14.55 68.36
C PHE A 7 -31.86 14.83 69.06
N LEU A 8 -31.05 13.77 69.20
CA LEU A 8 -29.70 13.80 69.74
C LEU A 8 -28.73 13.97 68.56
N GLY A 9 -28.01 15.10 68.49
CA GLY A 9 -26.98 15.33 67.48
C GLY A 9 -25.63 14.78 67.96
N LEU A 10 -25.15 13.70 67.33
CA LEU A 10 -23.78 13.19 67.49
C LEU A 10 -22.88 13.87 66.47
N THR A 11 -21.89 14.64 66.92
CA THR A 11 -20.81 15.18 66.09
C THR A 11 -19.69 14.15 65.96
N LEU A 12 -19.45 13.64 64.74
CA LEU A 12 -18.25 12.88 64.41
C LEU A 12 -17.10 13.85 64.11
N THR A 13 -16.07 13.86 64.94
CA THR A 13 -14.78 14.49 64.63
C THR A 13 -13.92 13.49 63.85
N ALA A 14 -13.73 13.72 62.55
CA ALA A 14 -12.81 12.94 61.73
C ALA A 14 -11.36 13.40 61.99
N THR A 15 -10.53 12.50 62.53
CA THR A 15 -9.09 12.68 62.64
C THR A 15 -8.42 12.46 61.28
N PHE A 16 -7.88 13.53 60.71
CA PHE A 16 -7.00 13.46 59.53
C PHE A 16 -5.63 12.93 59.95
N ILE A 17 -5.25 11.74 59.48
CA ILE A 17 -3.86 11.26 59.52
C ILE A 17 -3.18 11.74 58.23
N PRO A 18 -2.14 12.58 58.28
CA PRO A 18 -1.41 12.95 57.09
C PRO A 18 -0.59 11.75 56.63
N VAL A 19 -1.03 11.12 55.54
CA VAL A 19 -0.20 10.19 54.77
C VAL A 19 0.82 11.03 54.01
N ALA A 20 2.06 11.06 54.50
CA ALA A 20 3.17 11.60 53.75
C ALA A 20 3.39 10.73 52.50
N ALA A 21 2.88 11.20 51.35
CA ALA A 21 3.22 10.63 50.07
C ALA A 21 4.70 10.92 49.79
N ILE A 22 5.56 9.94 50.05
CA ILE A 22 6.92 9.92 49.53
C ILE A 22 6.78 9.77 48.01
N SER A 23 6.76 10.89 47.31
CA SER A 23 6.90 10.91 45.85
C SER A 23 8.35 10.53 45.52
N CYS A 24 8.59 9.24 45.32
CA CYS A 24 9.79 8.78 44.63
C CYS A 24 9.72 9.32 43.20
N THR A 25 10.35 10.46 42.96
CA THR A 25 10.64 10.94 41.61
C THR A 25 11.71 10.02 41.03
N VAL A 26 11.26 8.96 40.36
CA VAL A 26 12.13 8.14 39.50
C VAL A 26 12.69 9.08 38.45
N LYS A 27 13.98 9.39 38.54
CA LYS A 27 14.71 10.07 37.46
C LYS A 27 14.73 9.11 36.27
N GLU A 28 13.79 9.28 35.34
CA GLU A 28 13.89 8.62 34.04
C GLU A 28 15.23 9.02 33.40
N ASN A 29 15.99 8.02 32.97
CA ASN A 29 17.28 8.23 32.35
C ASN A 29 17.06 8.79 30.93
N LYS A 30 17.74 9.89 30.59
CA LYS A 30 17.59 10.59 29.32
C LYS A 30 17.86 9.69 28.10
N SER A 31 18.69 8.65 28.26
CA SER A 31 18.92 7.63 27.23
C SER A 31 17.67 6.82 26.91
N ASP A 32 16.87 6.50 27.91
CA ASP A 32 15.74 5.58 27.79
C ASP A 32 14.59 6.29 27.08
N THR A 33 14.40 7.58 27.38
CA THR A 33 13.44 8.45 26.65
C THR A 33 13.76 8.49 25.15
N LEU A 34 15.03 8.67 24.78
CA LEU A 34 15.43 8.77 23.37
C LEU A 34 15.25 7.43 22.62
N LEU A 35 15.55 6.30 23.27
CA LEU A 35 15.31 4.98 22.68
C LEU A 35 13.82 4.68 22.51
N LYS A 36 12.98 5.06 23.49
CA LYS A 36 11.52 4.95 23.39
C LYS A 36 10.96 5.80 22.24
N GLU A 37 11.49 7.01 22.04
CA GLU A 37 11.13 7.85 20.89
C GLU A 37 11.51 7.21 19.55
N GLU A 38 12.71 6.63 19.44
CA GLU A 38 13.12 5.91 18.23
C GLU A 38 12.22 4.70 17.94
N ILE A 39 11.82 3.94 18.96
CA ILE A 39 10.87 2.83 18.82
C ILE A 39 9.49 3.33 18.37
N LEU A 40 9.01 4.43 18.95
CA LEU A 40 7.74 5.04 18.56
C LEU A 40 7.78 5.48 17.08
N GLN A 41 8.90 6.07 16.64
CA GLN A 41 9.10 6.41 15.22
C GLN A 41 9.08 5.15 14.34
N LEU A 42 9.73 4.06 14.73
CA LEU A 42 9.72 2.81 13.95
C LEU A 42 8.31 2.20 13.87
N LYS A 43 7.56 2.22 14.96
CA LYS A 43 6.14 1.81 14.97
C LYS A 43 5.31 2.66 14.04
N GLN A 44 5.48 3.99 14.09
CA GLN A 44 4.76 4.89 13.20
C GLN A 44 5.12 4.63 11.75
N MET A 45 6.40 4.47 11.42
CA MET A 45 6.85 4.11 10.07
C MET A 45 6.24 2.79 9.60
N LEU A 46 6.18 1.78 10.46
CA LEU A 46 5.57 0.49 10.17
C LEU A 46 4.05 0.62 9.94
N VAL A 47 3.36 1.45 10.72
CA VAL A 47 1.92 1.75 10.55
C VAL A 47 1.65 2.53 9.26
N ASP A 48 2.44 3.56 8.97
CA ASP A 48 2.30 4.41 7.78
C ASP A 48 2.51 3.63 6.47
N HIS A 49 3.34 2.59 6.52
CA HIS A 49 3.60 1.68 5.40
C HIS A 49 2.73 0.42 5.45
N GLY A 50 2.11 0.15 6.60
CA GLY A 50 1.12 -0.90 6.82
C GLY A 50 1.58 -2.29 6.38
N SER A 51 0.60 -3.11 6.00
CA SER A 51 0.78 -4.47 5.48
C SER A 51 1.46 -4.54 4.10
N ALA A 52 1.93 -3.43 3.52
CA ALA A 52 2.69 -3.44 2.28
C ALA A 52 4.14 -3.93 2.48
N ILE A 53 4.59 -4.11 3.72
CA ILE A 53 5.91 -4.65 4.04
C ILE A 53 5.82 -6.18 4.14
N ILE A 54 6.57 -6.90 3.30
CA ILE A 54 6.53 -8.38 3.21
C ILE A 54 6.93 -9.08 4.51
N GLU A 55 7.83 -8.45 5.25
CA GLU A 55 8.30 -8.88 6.56
C GLU A 55 7.57 -8.15 7.71
N TYR A 56 6.38 -7.58 7.49
CA TYR A 56 5.67 -6.78 8.49
C TYR A 56 5.60 -7.47 9.85
N GLU A 57 5.15 -8.72 9.90
CA GLU A 57 5.00 -9.46 11.16
C GLU A 57 6.35 -9.66 11.87
N LYS A 58 7.39 -9.99 11.11
CA LYS A 58 8.75 -10.18 11.64
C LYS A 58 9.33 -8.87 12.15
N ILE A 59 9.21 -7.78 11.39
CA ILE A 59 9.69 -6.45 11.79
C ILE A 59 8.89 -5.93 12.99
N SER A 60 7.57 -6.17 13.02
CA SER A 60 6.71 -5.84 14.17
C SER A 60 7.14 -6.62 15.42
N ALA A 61 7.48 -7.90 15.28
CA ALA A 61 7.99 -8.72 16.38
C ALA A 61 9.37 -8.23 16.84
N ASP A 62 10.28 -7.91 15.92
CA ASP A 62 11.60 -7.34 16.22
C ASP A 62 11.44 -6.03 17.01
N ILE A 63 10.57 -5.11 16.58
CA ILE A 63 10.28 -3.86 17.30
C ILE A 63 9.70 -4.13 18.69
N SER A 64 8.78 -5.09 18.81
CA SER A 64 8.15 -5.43 20.09
C SER A 64 9.14 -6.06 21.07
N SER A 65 10.06 -6.88 20.59
CA SER A 65 11.15 -7.45 21.40
C SER A 65 12.04 -6.34 21.96
N VAL A 66 12.49 -5.42 21.10
CA VAL A 66 13.34 -4.29 21.53
C VAL A 66 12.61 -3.39 22.53
N GLU A 67 11.32 -3.14 22.33
CA GLU A 67 10.52 -2.36 23.29
C GLU A 67 10.42 -3.05 24.66
N GLN A 68 10.25 -4.37 24.68
CA GLN A 68 10.23 -5.14 25.94
C GLN A 68 11.57 -5.07 26.66
N GLU A 69 12.69 -5.20 25.93
CA GLU A 69 14.04 -5.09 26.50
C GLU A 69 14.29 -3.71 27.11
N ILE A 70 13.89 -2.62 26.44
CA ILE A 70 14.00 -1.25 26.97
C ILE A 70 13.18 -1.10 28.26
N ASN A 71 12.00 -1.70 28.34
CA ASN A 71 11.12 -1.61 29.50
C ASN A 71 11.62 -2.40 30.72
N GLN A 72 12.55 -3.36 30.54
CA GLN A 72 13.11 -4.16 31.64
C GLN A 72 14.19 -3.43 32.45
N SER A 73 14.54 -2.18 32.12
CA SER A 73 15.44 -1.28 32.89
C SER A 73 16.90 -1.76 33.09
N GLN A 74 17.25 -3.00 32.71
CA GLN A 74 18.62 -3.52 32.63
C GLN A 74 18.87 -4.03 31.22
N PHE A 75 19.40 -3.15 30.36
CA PHE A 75 19.74 -3.50 28.98
C PHE A 75 21.06 -2.86 28.56
N ASP A 76 21.71 -3.46 27.56
CA ASP A 76 22.89 -2.88 26.93
C ASP A 76 22.46 -1.86 25.87
N ILE A 77 22.66 -0.57 26.16
CA ILE A 77 22.34 0.53 25.24
C ILE A 77 22.98 0.35 23.85
N LYS A 78 24.20 -0.21 23.79
CA LYS A 78 24.90 -0.43 22.52
C LYS A 78 24.18 -1.49 21.69
N LEU A 79 23.78 -2.59 22.32
CA LEU A 79 23.05 -3.67 21.66
C LEU A 79 21.69 -3.19 21.14
N ILE A 80 20.91 -2.47 21.97
CA ILE A 80 19.61 -1.91 21.55
C ILE A 80 19.78 -0.99 20.33
N LYS A 81 20.80 -0.13 20.31
CA LYS A 81 21.07 0.75 19.17
C LYS A 81 21.42 -0.03 17.90
N GLU A 82 22.14 -1.14 18.02
CA GLU A 82 22.46 -2.01 16.89
C GLU A 82 21.19 -2.69 16.33
N GLN A 83 20.32 -3.21 17.20
CA GLN A 83 19.02 -3.79 16.80
C GLN A 83 18.11 -2.75 16.13
N ILE A 84 17.98 -1.55 16.73
CA ILE A 84 17.21 -0.45 16.13
C ILE A 84 17.76 -0.08 14.74
N LYS A 85 19.09 -0.03 14.59
CA LYS A 85 19.74 0.23 13.30
C LYS A 85 19.44 -0.87 12.28
N GLU A 86 19.43 -2.13 12.68
CA GLU A 86 19.07 -3.25 11.81
C GLU A 86 17.60 -3.14 11.35
N ILE A 87 16.68 -2.87 12.28
CA ILE A 87 15.26 -2.65 11.97
C ILE A 87 15.09 -1.46 11.02
N LYS A 88 15.77 -0.33 11.27
CA LYS A 88 15.79 0.83 10.37
C LYS A 88 16.25 0.44 8.97
N ASN A 89 17.31 -0.36 8.85
CA ASN A 89 17.82 -0.82 7.56
C ASN A 89 16.84 -1.75 6.84
N LYS A 90 16.16 -2.66 7.56
CA LYS A 90 15.11 -3.52 7.01
C LYS A 90 13.96 -2.67 6.47
N LEU A 91 13.46 -1.73 7.27
CA LEU A 91 12.38 -0.81 6.89
C LEU A 91 12.78 0.07 5.71
N LYS A 92 14.00 0.61 5.70
CA LYS A 92 14.50 1.49 4.64
C LYS A 92 14.43 0.84 3.26
N LYS A 93 14.60 -0.47 3.14
CA LYS A 93 14.42 -1.20 1.86
C LYS A 93 13.03 -1.02 1.23
N TYR A 94 12.02 -0.77 2.05
CA TYR A 94 10.63 -0.63 1.63
C TYR A 94 10.13 0.82 1.66
N ILE A 95 10.86 1.71 2.35
CA ILE A 95 10.44 3.10 2.63
C ILE A 95 11.24 4.13 1.84
N ASP A 96 12.51 3.86 1.50
CA ASP A 96 13.29 4.75 0.65
C ASP A 96 12.69 4.75 -0.77
N ASP A 97 11.79 5.70 -1.01
CA ASP A 97 11.25 6.01 -2.33
C ASP A 97 12.32 6.72 -3.16
N LYS A 98 13.32 5.94 -3.58
CA LYS A 98 14.34 6.35 -4.54
C LYS A 98 13.79 6.43 -5.96
N LEU A 99 12.52 6.08 -6.16
CA LEU A 99 11.89 6.26 -7.45
C LEU A 99 11.68 7.75 -7.67
N GLU A 100 12.34 8.27 -8.71
CA GLU A 100 12.19 9.67 -9.10
C GLU A 100 10.75 9.94 -9.56
N ALA A 101 10.30 11.18 -9.34
CA ALA A 101 9.02 11.62 -9.87
C ALA A 101 9.00 11.45 -11.40
N THR A 102 7.89 10.96 -11.92
CA THR A 102 7.73 10.76 -13.35
C THR A 102 7.57 12.10 -14.07
N ASN A 103 8.24 12.26 -15.21
CA ASN A 103 8.00 13.38 -16.11
C ASN A 103 6.64 13.22 -16.82
N PHE A 104 5.58 13.72 -16.17
CA PHE A 104 4.22 13.58 -16.65
C PHE A 104 3.95 14.48 -17.88
N LYS A 105 3.95 13.86 -19.06
CA LYS A 105 3.84 14.54 -20.36
C LYS A 105 2.49 14.42 -21.07
N PHE A 106 1.51 13.77 -20.45
CA PHE A 106 0.24 13.46 -21.09
C PHE A 106 -0.72 14.65 -21.04
N GLU A 107 -1.34 14.93 -22.18
CA GLU A 107 -2.46 15.88 -22.25
C GLU A 107 -3.63 15.35 -21.40
N ILE A 108 -4.22 16.21 -20.56
CA ILE A 108 -5.39 15.86 -19.75
C ILE A 108 -6.66 16.05 -20.58
N ASN A 109 -7.41 14.96 -20.77
CA ASN A 109 -8.75 14.95 -21.36
C ASN A 109 -9.78 14.56 -20.29
N ASN A 110 -10.56 15.53 -19.81
CA ASN A 110 -11.56 15.32 -18.76
C ASN A 110 -12.94 14.89 -19.28
N LEU A 111 -13.11 14.66 -20.60
CA LEU A 111 -14.41 14.32 -21.20
C LEU A 111 -14.59 12.81 -21.37
N GLU A 112 -13.64 12.15 -22.03
CA GLU A 112 -13.67 10.71 -22.31
C GLU A 112 -12.27 10.07 -22.19
N PHE A 113 -12.23 8.75 -22.02
CA PHE A 113 -10.98 8.00 -22.14
C PHE A 113 -10.51 7.97 -23.59
N LYS A 114 -9.23 8.30 -23.82
CA LYS A 114 -8.55 8.17 -25.12
C LYS A 114 -7.18 7.57 -24.92
N ILE A 115 -6.71 6.83 -25.91
CA ILE A 115 -5.32 6.35 -25.95
C ILE A 115 -4.37 7.54 -25.77
N ASP A 116 -3.37 7.35 -24.91
CA ASP A 116 -2.29 8.31 -24.65
C ASP A 116 -2.73 9.70 -24.17
N LYS A 117 -3.96 9.82 -23.65
CA LYS A 117 -4.43 11.00 -22.93
C LYS A 117 -4.76 10.64 -21.50
N ALA A 118 -4.38 11.51 -20.57
CA ALA A 118 -4.69 11.34 -19.16
C ALA A 118 -6.14 11.71 -18.88
N ARG A 119 -6.86 10.86 -18.15
CA ARG A 119 -8.15 11.19 -17.56
C ARG A 119 -7.98 11.35 -16.05
N ASP A 120 -8.30 12.53 -15.54
CA ASP A 120 -8.42 12.76 -14.09
C ASP A 120 -9.68 12.04 -13.58
N ILE A 121 -9.50 11.15 -12.60
CA ILE A 121 -10.57 10.37 -11.97
C ILE A 121 -10.66 10.64 -10.47
N SER A 122 -10.06 11.71 -9.96
CA SER A 122 -9.98 11.99 -8.53
C SER A 122 -11.32 12.20 -7.84
N ASN A 123 -12.33 12.64 -8.60
CA ASN A 123 -13.69 12.85 -8.09
C ASN A 123 -14.60 11.63 -8.31
N TRP A 124 -14.04 10.47 -8.68
CA TRP A 124 -14.80 9.26 -8.96
C TRP A 124 -14.72 8.31 -7.77
N ASN A 125 -15.67 7.39 -7.66
CA ASN A 125 -15.53 6.29 -6.71
C ASN A 125 -14.51 5.28 -7.28
N ILE A 126 -13.47 4.96 -6.52
CA ILE A 126 -12.41 4.03 -6.91
C ILE A 126 -12.39 2.86 -5.91
N GLU A 127 -12.74 1.68 -6.39
CA GLU A 127 -12.64 0.42 -5.66
C GLU A 127 -11.39 -0.34 -6.12
N ILE A 128 -10.58 -0.83 -5.19
CA ILE A 128 -9.43 -1.68 -5.51
C ILE A 128 -9.90 -3.13 -5.57
N ALA A 129 -9.91 -3.71 -6.76
CA ALA A 129 -10.35 -5.10 -6.95
C ALA A 129 -9.21 -6.10 -6.75
N ASP A 130 -7.99 -5.72 -7.13
CA ASP A 130 -6.74 -6.44 -6.87
C ASP A 130 -5.56 -5.44 -6.95
N GLY A 131 -4.33 -5.89 -6.69
CA GLY A 131 -3.13 -5.05 -6.75
C GLY A 131 -2.92 -4.32 -8.07
N ASP A 132 -3.33 -4.92 -9.20
CA ASP A 132 -3.19 -4.35 -10.54
C ASP A 132 -4.53 -4.01 -11.23
N THR A 133 -5.63 -4.02 -10.48
CA THR A 133 -6.97 -3.83 -11.04
C THR A 133 -7.82 -2.95 -10.14
N ILE A 134 -8.38 -1.87 -10.71
CA ILE A 134 -9.34 -1.00 -10.02
C ILE A 134 -10.67 -0.97 -10.75
N ARG A 135 -11.76 -0.76 -10.03
CA ARG A 135 -13.07 -0.46 -10.57
C ARG A 135 -13.38 0.99 -10.29
N ILE A 136 -13.81 1.71 -11.31
CA ILE A 136 -14.15 3.13 -11.19
C ILE A 136 -15.60 3.34 -11.55
N SER A 137 -16.25 4.24 -10.82
CA SER A 137 -17.66 4.54 -11.06
C SER A 137 -17.97 6.02 -10.82
N VAL A 138 -18.74 6.61 -11.72
CA VAL A 138 -19.19 8.02 -11.62
C VAL A 138 -20.66 8.06 -11.25
N ILE A 139 -20.98 8.58 -10.07
CA ILE A 139 -22.37 8.86 -9.71
C ILE A 139 -22.81 10.09 -10.51
N ARG A 140 -23.79 9.93 -11.40
CA ARG A 140 -24.44 11.06 -12.10
C ARG A 140 -25.91 11.10 -11.72
N ASP A 141 -26.35 12.18 -11.09
CA ASP A 141 -27.76 12.55 -10.90
C ASP A 141 -28.68 11.40 -10.46
N GLY A 142 -28.24 10.58 -9.49
CA GLY A 142 -29.03 9.47 -8.96
C GLY A 142 -29.25 8.28 -9.91
N LYS A 143 -28.59 8.24 -11.08
CA LYS A 143 -28.56 7.07 -11.97
C LYS A 143 -27.39 6.16 -11.61
N PHE A 144 -27.56 4.85 -11.90
CA PHE A 144 -26.49 3.87 -11.73
C PHE A 144 -25.21 4.36 -12.41
N PRO A 145 -24.05 4.27 -11.73
CA PRO A 145 -22.84 4.89 -12.22
C PRO A 145 -22.34 4.20 -13.48
N GLU A 146 -21.75 4.98 -14.40
CA GLU A 146 -20.94 4.41 -15.48
C GLU A 146 -19.76 3.70 -14.83
N MET A 147 -19.72 2.36 -14.92
CA MET A 147 -18.67 1.54 -14.33
C MET A 147 -17.65 1.16 -15.40
N ALA A 148 -16.37 1.29 -15.06
CA ALA A 148 -15.27 0.75 -15.84
C ALA A 148 -14.30 -0.02 -14.95
N ASN A 149 -13.79 -1.13 -15.47
CA ASN A 149 -12.69 -1.86 -14.85
C ASN A 149 -11.40 -1.43 -15.54
N ILE A 150 -10.40 -1.01 -14.77
CA ILE A 150 -9.08 -0.66 -15.26
C ILE A 150 -8.11 -1.75 -14.86
N ARG A 151 -7.47 -2.38 -15.85
CA ARG A 151 -6.31 -3.27 -15.65
C ARG A 151 -5.04 -2.45 -15.88
N PHE A 152 -4.10 -2.56 -14.96
CA PHE A 152 -2.84 -1.83 -15.07
C PHE A 152 -2.02 -2.40 -16.22
N ALA A 153 -1.60 -1.52 -17.13
CA ALA A 153 -0.81 -1.88 -18.30
C ALA A 153 0.57 -2.42 -17.89
N GLY A 154 0.99 -3.54 -18.47
CA GLY A 154 2.36 -4.04 -18.33
C GLY A 154 2.73 -4.65 -16.99
N VAL A 155 1.76 -4.83 -16.08
CA VAL A 155 2.00 -5.37 -14.74
C VAL A 155 1.03 -6.51 -14.43
N ASP A 156 1.48 -7.42 -13.59
CA ASP A 156 0.71 -8.55 -13.10
C ASP A 156 1.02 -8.81 -11.63
N THR A 157 0.01 -8.68 -10.78
CA THR A 157 0.10 -8.98 -9.35
C THR A 157 -0.32 -10.42 -9.08
N PRO A 158 0.17 -11.04 -7.99
CA PRO A 158 -0.35 -12.33 -7.55
C PRO A 158 -1.85 -12.23 -7.24
N GLU A 159 -2.64 -13.20 -7.72
CA GLU A 159 -4.10 -13.15 -7.60
C GLU A 159 -4.54 -13.32 -6.14
N THR A 160 -5.40 -12.44 -5.64
CA THR A 160 -6.02 -12.57 -4.30
C THR A 160 -7.23 -13.50 -4.28
N HIS A 161 -7.87 -13.66 -5.43
CA HIS A 161 -9.05 -14.51 -5.58
C HIS A 161 -8.93 -15.45 -6.79
N LYS A 162 -9.59 -16.60 -6.71
CA LYS A 162 -9.75 -17.54 -7.82
C LYS A 162 -11.20 -17.96 -7.98
N ARG A 163 -11.61 -18.28 -9.21
CA ARG A 163 -12.93 -18.85 -9.47
C ARG A 163 -12.93 -20.34 -9.20
N LYS A 164 -13.85 -20.80 -8.34
CA LYS A 164 -14.16 -22.22 -8.10
C LYS A 164 -15.67 -22.40 -8.09
N ASN A 165 -16.20 -23.25 -8.97
CA ASN A 165 -17.64 -23.50 -9.13
C ASN A 165 -18.47 -22.22 -9.33
N GLY A 166 -17.96 -21.28 -10.14
CA GLY A 166 -18.63 -20.00 -10.42
C GLY A 166 -18.47 -18.93 -9.34
N ASN A 167 -18.00 -19.29 -8.14
CA ASN A 167 -17.78 -18.35 -7.04
C ASN A 167 -16.32 -17.91 -6.95
N PHE A 168 -16.10 -16.66 -6.56
CA PHE A 168 -14.78 -16.19 -6.15
C PHE A 168 -14.50 -16.68 -4.73
N ILE A 169 -13.36 -17.34 -4.56
CA ILE A 169 -12.81 -17.72 -3.26
C ILE A 169 -11.39 -17.19 -3.16
N ASP A 170 -10.92 -16.94 -1.95
CA ASP A 170 -9.56 -16.47 -1.73
C ASP A 170 -8.54 -17.52 -2.20
N THR A 171 -7.41 -17.03 -2.72
CA THR A 171 -6.21 -17.85 -2.89
C THR A 171 -5.61 -18.16 -1.51
N THR A 172 -4.54 -18.96 -1.46
CA THR A 172 -3.92 -19.39 -0.19
C THR A 172 -2.40 -19.33 -0.30
N GLY A 173 -1.70 -19.33 0.84
CA GLY A 173 -0.23 -19.40 0.89
C GLY A 173 0.44 -18.15 0.32
N GLU A 174 1.57 -18.34 -0.37
CA GLU A 174 2.38 -17.23 -0.90
C GLU A 174 1.63 -16.39 -1.93
N GLN A 175 0.83 -17.00 -2.83
CA GLN A 175 0.00 -16.26 -3.78
C GLN A 175 -0.91 -15.25 -3.09
N PHE A 176 -1.66 -15.68 -2.07
CA PHE A 176 -2.55 -14.78 -1.31
C PHE A 176 -1.76 -13.70 -0.58
N LYS A 177 -0.67 -14.09 0.09
CA LYS A 177 0.18 -13.16 0.85
C LYS A 177 0.66 -12.01 -0.04
N TYR A 178 1.33 -12.31 -1.15
CA TYR A 178 1.87 -11.27 -2.03
C TYR A 178 0.77 -10.52 -2.80
N GLY A 179 -0.35 -11.17 -3.11
CA GLY A 179 -1.51 -10.50 -3.70
C GLY A 179 -2.09 -9.44 -2.77
N LYS A 180 -2.30 -9.77 -1.49
CA LYS A 180 -2.78 -8.80 -0.49
C LYS A 180 -1.81 -7.65 -0.29
N ILE A 181 -0.50 -7.90 -0.31
CA ILE A 181 0.52 -6.84 -0.23
C ILE A 181 0.36 -5.85 -1.37
N ALA A 182 0.24 -6.33 -2.61
CA ALA A 182 0.04 -5.48 -3.78
C ALA A 182 -1.30 -4.71 -3.71
N GLU A 183 -2.40 -5.38 -3.34
CA GLU A 183 -3.71 -4.76 -3.15
C GLU A 183 -3.68 -3.65 -2.10
N PHE A 184 -3.06 -3.91 -0.94
CA PHE A 184 -2.93 -2.92 0.13
C PHE A 184 -2.04 -1.75 -0.29
N TYR A 185 -0.94 -2.00 -1.00
CA TYR A 185 -0.08 -0.93 -1.52
C TYR A 185 -0.85 -0.02 -2.48
N THR A 186 -1.52 -0.61 -3.48
CA THR A 186 -2.36 0.13 -4.43
C THR A 186 -3.45 0.92 -3.72
N LYS A 187 -4.15 0.31 -2.76
CA LYS A 187 -5.17 0.98 -1.94
C LYS A 187 -4.60 2.18 -1.18
N ARG A 188 -3.47 2.01 -0.50
CA ARG A 188 -2.81 3.08 0.26
C ARG A 188 -2.42 4.24 -0.64
N ILE A 189 -1.83 3.96 -1.81
CA ILE A 189 -1.42 5.01 -2.75
C ILE A 189 -2.63 5.78 -3.27
N ILE A 190 -3.66 5.09 -3.74
CA ILE A 190 -4.87 5.73 -4.29
C ILE A 190 -5.62 6.54 -3.23
N GLN A 191 -5.73 6.04 -1.99
CA GLN A 191 -6.41 6.76 -0.90
C GLN A 191 -5.68 8.02 -0.44
N ASN A 192 -4.35 8.05 -0.53
CA ASN A 192 -3.54 9.19 -0.10
C ASN A 192 -3.18 10.15 -1.25
N ALA A 193 -3.54 9.81 -2.49
CA ALA A 193 -3.25 10.62 -3.65
C ALA A 193 -4.07 11.92 -3.66
N LYS A 194 -3.39 13.05 -3.94
CA LYS A 194 -4.06 14.32 -4.23
C LYS A 194 -4.81 14.23 -5.55
N LYS A 195 -4.20 13.59 -6.56
CA LYS A 195 -4.84 13.29 -7.85
C LYS A 195 -4.54 11.90 -8.36
N VAL A 196 -5.44 11.33 -9.16
CA VAL A 196 -5.25 10.05 -9.85
C VAL A 196 -5.60 10.22 -11.31
N PHE A 197 -4.68 9.82 -12.18
CA PHE A 197 -4.84 9.86 -13.62
C PHE A 197 -4.72 8.48 -14.22
N ILE A 198 -5.58 8.18 -15.19
CA ILE A 198 -5.48 6.98 -16.01
C ILE A 198 -5.12 7.39 -17.42
N VAL A 199 -4.07 6.78 -17.98
CA VAL A 199 -3.66 6.95 -19.37
C VAL A 199 -3.92 5.62 -20.10
N PRO A 200 -5.04 5.47 -20.82
CA PRO A 200 -5.33 4.28 -21.61
C PRO A 200 -4.23 4.00 -22.64
N GLN A 201 -3.89 2.73 -22.82
CA GLN A 201 -2.89 2.27 -23.77
C GLN A 201 -3.57 1.45 -24.86
N LYS A 202 -3.05 1.56 -26.09
CA LYS A 202 -3.56 0.79 -27.22
C LYS A 202 -3.42 -0.72 -26.96
N THR A 203 -4.45 -1.49 -27.29
CA THR A 203 -4.43 -2.95 -27.15
C THR A 203 -4.82 -3.65 -28.45
N LYS A 204 -4.28 -4.85 -28.66
CA LYS A 204 -4.67 -5.75 -29.75
C LYS A 204 -5.73 -6.75 -29.26
N SER A 205 -6.94 -6.25 -29.03
CA SER A 205 -8.07 -7.07 -28.61
C SER A 205 -9.17 -7.12 -29.67
N LYS A 206 -9.85 -8.28 -29.78
CA LYS A 206 -11.06 -8.41 -30.61
C LYS A 206 -12.19 -7.52 -30.10
N THR A 207 -12.20 -7.18 -28.82
CA THR A 207 -13.15 -6.24 -28.20
C THR A 207 -13.07 -4.82 -28.79
N ASN A 208 -11.96 -4.49 -29.45
CA ASN A 208 -11.76 -3.20 -30.11
C ASN A 208 -12.30 -3.15 -31.56
N LYS A 209 -12.80 -4.26 -32.11
CA LYS A 209 -13.28 -4.31 -33.49
C LYS A 209 -14.44 -3.33 -33.69
N GLY A 210 -14.31 -2.45 -34.69
CA GLY A 210 -15.32 -1.43 -35.01
C GLY A 210 -15.30 -0.19 -34.12
N LYS A 211 -14.37 -0.08 -33.17
CA LYS A 211 -14.15 1.14 -32.37
C LYS A 211 -13.21 2.11 -33.08
N ASP A 212 -13.43 3.40 -32.84
CA ASP A 212 -12.53 4.48 -33.24
C ASP A 212 -11.11 4.21 -32.78
N LYS A 213 -10.11 4.64 -33.57
CA LYS A 213 -8.70 4.34 -33.32
C LYS A 213 -8.24 4.77 -31.93
N ASP A 214 -8.73 5.90 -31.42
CA ASP A 214 -8.41 6.46 -30.10
C ASP A 214 -9.15 5.78 -28.93
N LYS A 215 -10.05 4.83 -29.23
CA LYS A 215 -10.83 4.04 -28.26
C LYS A 215 -10.45 2.55 -28.19
N GLN A 216 -9.35 2.17 -28.84
CA GLN A 216 -8.88 0.78 -28.92
C GLN A 216 -7.95 0.41 -27.75
N PHE A 217 -8.45 0.57 -26.52
CA PHE A 217 -7.69 0.35 -25.28
C PHE A 217 -8.26 -0.75 -24.38
N LEU A 218 -9.17 -1.59 -24.91
CA LEU A 218 -9.83 -2.63 -24.12
C LEU A 218 -9.14 -3.97 -24.26
N ASP A 219 -9.08 -4.75 -23.18
CA ASP A 219 -8.62 -6.13 -23.23
C ASP A 219 -9.75 -7.10 -23.69
N PRO A 220 -9.48 -8.42 -23.80
CA PRO A 220 -10.52 -9.40 -24.15
C PRO A 220 -11.70 -9.49 -23.17
N TYR A 221 -11.52 -9.00 -21.94
CA TYR A 221 -12.53 -9.00 -20.87
C TYR A 221 -13.24 -7.64 -20.74
N ASN A 222 -13.09 -6.76 -21.73
CA ASN A 222 -13.70 -5.43 -21.76
C ASN A 222 -13.25 -4.50 -20.61
N ARG A 223 -12.02 -4.70 -20.13
CA ARG A 223 -11.35 -3.81 -19.17
C ARG A 223 -10.49 -2.80 -19.93
N ILE A 224 -10.46 -1.56 -19.47
CA ILE A 224 -9.53 -0.54 -19.98
C ILE A 224 -8.12 -0.93 -19.53
N VAL A 225 -7.18 -1.02 -20.45
CA VAL A 225 -5.75 -1.21 -20.12
C VAL A 225 -5.12 0.16 -20.02
N GLY A 226 -4.60 0.52 -18.84
CA GLY A 226 -4.12 1.88 -18.60
C GLY A 226 -2.89 1.95 -17.70
N ILE A 227 -2.10 3.00 -17.90
CA ILE A 227 -1.04 3.40 -16.97
C ILE A 227 -1.68 4.29 -15.91
N VAL A 228 -1.44 3.98 -14.64
CA VAL A 228 -1.97 4.73 -13.52
C VAL A 228 -0.90 5.65 -12.97
N TYR A 229 -1.22 6.93 -12.95
CA TYR A 229 -0.41 7.95 -12.31
C TYR A 229 -1.14 8.51 -11.11
N TYR A 230 -0.39 8.92 -10.09
CA TYR A 230 -0.95 9.66 -8.98
C TYR A 230 -0.07 10.86 -8.65
N GLN A 231 -0.71 11.92 -8.16
CA GLN A 231 -0.03 13.08 -7.59
C GLN A 231 -0.02 12.96 -6.08
N ASP A 232 1.14 13.07 -5.45
CA ASP A 232 1.29 13.05 -4.00
C ASP A 232 0.90 14.40 -3.36
N LYS A 233 1.01 14.47 -2.03
CA LYS A 233 0.75 15.70 -1.26
C LYS A 233 1.73 16.84 -1.54
N ASN A 234 2.90 16.55 -2.12
CA ASN A 234 3.95 17.50 -2.46
C ASN A 234 3.92 17.89 -3.95
N ASP A 235 2.80 17.60 -4.62
CA ASP A 235 2.59 17.86 -6.05
C ASP A 235 3.48 17.08 -7.02
N LYS A 236 4.23 16.07 -6.54
CA LYS A 236 5.01 15.17 -7.38
C LYS A 236 4.11 14.10 -8.00
N ILE A 237 4.35 13.76 -9.27
CA ILE A 237 3.59 12.74 -9.98
C ILE A 237 4.44 11.48 -10.10
N TYR A 238 3.82 10.33 -9.85
CA TYR A 238 4.48 9.02 -9.89
C TYR A 238 3.66 8.02 -10.71
N CYS A 239 4.34 7.07 -11.34
CA CYS A 239 3.71 5.94 -12.02
C CYS A 239 3.50 4.78 -11.03
N LEU A 240 2.24 4.49 -10.70
CA LEU A 240 1.91 3.40 -9.76
C LEU A 240 2.28 2.03 -10.34
N ASN A 241 2.10 1.83 -11.65
CA ASN A 241 2.47 0.58 -12.31
C ASN A 241 3.98 0.31 -12.15
N GLU A 242 4.82 1.33 -12.36
CA GLU A 242 6.27 1.23 -12.18
C GLU A 242 6.64 0.95 -10.72
N GLN A 243 6.03 1.65 -9.76
CA GLN A 243 6.28 1.41 -8.33
C GLN A 243 5.96 -0.02 -7.92
N LEU A 244 4.83 -0.58 -8.37
CA LEU A 244 4.47 -1.97 -8.07
C LEU A 244 5.55 -2.95 -8.54
N VAL A 245 6.15 -2.71 -9.71
CA VAL A 245 7.26 -3.53 -10.21
C VAL A 245 8.56 -3.24 -9.46
N TYR A 246 8.86 -1.97 -9.19
CA TYR A 246 10.09 -1.53 -8.54
C TYR A 246 10.25 -2.12 -7.14
N TYR A 247 9.16 -2.16 -6.37
CA TYR A 247 9.15 -2.76 -5.03
C TYR A 247 8.91 -4.28 -5.06
N GLY A 248 8.77 -4.87 -6.25
CA GLY A 248 8.53 -6.29 -6.45
C GLY A 248 7.15 -6.77 -5.97
N PHE A 249 6.15 -5.88 -5.88
CA PHE A 249 4.77 -6.26 -5.59
C PHE A 249 4.05 -6.83 -6.81
N ALA A 250 4.54 -6.52 -8.01
CA ALA A 250 4.09 -7.07 -9.28
C ALA A 250 5.28 -7.52 -10.12
N ARG A 251 5.03 -8.43 -11.07
CA ARG A 251 5.97 -8.70 -12.17
C ARG A 251 5.65 -7.84 -13.37
N MET A 252 6.67 -7.48 -14.15
CA MET A 252 6.47 -6.98 -15.51
C MET A 252 5.90 -8.11 -16.38
N SER A 253 4.72 -7.90 -16.95
CA SER A 253 4.02 -8.91 -17.76
C SER A 253 3.05 -8.25 -18.73
N TYR A 254 2.60 -8.96 -19.75
CA TYR A 254 1.59 -8.46 -20.70
C TYR A 254 1.99 -7.14 -21.41
N ILE A 255 3.28 -6.99 -21.71
CA ILE A 255 3.83 -5.86 -22.47
C ILE A 255 5.03 -6.33 -23.31
N SER A 256 5.19 -5.78 -24.51
CA SER A 256 6.27 -6.13 -25.43
C SER A 256 6.57 -5.00 -26.41
N LEU A 257 7.83 -4.84 -26.81
CA LEU A 257 8.21 -3.97 -27.94
C LEU A 257 8.05 -4.66 -29.31
N SER A 258 7.75 -5.97 -29.33
CA SER A 258 7.57 -6.69 -30.59
C SER A 258 6.22 -6.40 -31.21
N GLU A 259 6.22 -5.82 -32.42
CA GLU A 259 5.00 -5.52 -33.19
C GLU A 259 4.19 -6.77 -33.55
N SER A 260 4.73 -7.98 -33.51
CA SER A 260 3.95 -9.20 -33.71
C SER A 260 3.24 -9.67 -32.44
N SER A 261 3.66 -9.19 -31.26
CA SER A 261 3.07 -9.57 -29.98
C SER A 261 1.64 -9.04 -29.83
N THR A 262 0.77 -9.84 -29.20
CA THR A 262 -0.56 -9.42 -28.73
C THR A 262 -0.48 -8.33 -27.66
N PHE A 263 0.67 -8.24 -26.97
CA PHE A 263 0.97 -7.29 -25.92
C PHE A 263 1.87 -6.14 -26.39
N TYR A 264 1.95 -5.91 -27.71
CA TYR A 264 2.74 -4.84 -28.28
C TYR A 264 2.35 -3.47 -27.69
N THR A 265 3.36 -2.70 -27.30
CA THR A 265 3.26 -1.27 -27.00
C THR A 265 4.21 -0.46 -27.88
N ALA A 266 3.74 0.70 -28.34
CA ALA A 266 4.60 1.69 -28.99
C ALA A 266 5.28 2.63 -27.98
N ASN A 267 4.88 2.56 -26.69
CA ASN A 267 5.42 3.41 -25.63
C ASN A 267 6.73 2.82 -25.08
N VAL A 268 7.81 3.02 -25.82
CA VAL A 268 9.15 2.50 -25.49
C VAL A 268 9.66 3.02 -24.15
N GLU A 269 9.39 4.28 -23.82
CA GLU A 269 9.81 4.89 -22.55
C GLU A 269 9.18 4.16 -21.35
N TYR A 270 7.87 3.89 -21.41
CA TYR A 270 7.17 3.15 -20.38
C TYR A 270 7.62 1.69 -20.27
N PHE A 271 7.86 1.02 -21.41
CA PHE A 271 8.44 -0.34 -21.38
C PHE A 271 9.79 -0.35 -20.65
N ASN A 272 10.67 0.58 -20.99
CA ASN A 272 12.01 0.67 -20.41
C ASN A 272 11.96 1.04 -18.91
N SER A 273 10.97 1.82 -18.47
CA SER A 273 10.81 2.14 -17.05
C SER A 273 10.41 0.89 -16.25
N LEU A 274 9.45 0.10 -16.74
CA LEU A 274 9.08 -1.18 -16.13
C LEU A 274 10.25 -2.19 -16.14
N GLU A 275 11.06 -2.21 -17.20
CA GLU A 275 12.21 -3.10 -17.27
C GLU A 275 13.28 -2.75 -16.22
N LYS A 276 13.62 -1.46 -16.07
CA LYS A 276 14.52 -0.98 -15.02
C LYS A 276 13.97 -1.26 -13.62
N ALA A 277 12.68 -1.05 -13.41
CA ALA A 277 12.01 -1.35 -12.15
C ALA A 277 12.09 -2.85 -11.82
N LYS A 278 11.88 -3.73 -12.80
CA LYS A 278 12.01 -5.18 -12.67
C LYS A 278 13.44 -5.57 -12.29
N GLU A 279 14.44 -5.04 -12.99
CA GLU A 279 15.85 -5.28 -12.69
C GLU A 279 16.21 -4.82 -11.28
N HIS A 280 15.72 -3.66 -10.86
CA HIS A 280 15.91 -3.17 -9.49
C HIS A 280 15.37 -4.15 -8.45
N ALA A 281 14.11 -4.57 -8.59
CA ALA A 281 13.47 -5.49 -7.67
C ALA A 281 14.20 -6.83 -7.57
N ILE A 282 14.64 -7.39 -8.70
CA ILE A 282 15.43 -8.64 -8.74
C ILE A 282 16.78 -8.44 -8.05
N ASN A 283 17.54 -7.42 -8.42
CA ASN A 283 18.90 -7.18 -7.90
C ASN A 283 18.93 -6.88 -6.40
N ASN A 284 17.81 -6.39 -5.85
CA ASN A 284 17.67 -6.06 -4.43
C ASN A 284 16.87 -7.12 -3.65
N HIS A 285 16.48 -8.24 -4.29
CA HIS A 285 15.67 -9.30 -3.69
C HIS A 285 14.40 -8.76 -3.00
N LEU A 286 13.69 -7.88 -3.70
CA LEU A 286 12.46 -7.26 -3.19
C LEU A 286 11.25 -8.09 -3.57
N GLY A 287 10.19 -8.01 -2.79
CA GLY A 287 8.91 -8.46 -3.32
C GLY A 287 8.80 -9.97 -3.50
N ILE A 288 8.11 -10.31 -4.58
CA ILE A 288 8.04 -11.63 -5.18
C ILE A 288 9.40 -12.23 -5.55
N TYR A 289 10.48 -11.43 -5.56
CA TYR A 289 11.85 -11.84 -5.85
C TYR A 289 12.72 -12.01 -4.59
N ALA A 290 12.13 -11.89 -3.39
CA ALA A 290 12.85 -12.11 -2.13
C ALA A 290 13.29 -13.58 -1.96
N ASN A 291 12.61 -14.53 -2.59
CA ASN A 291 12.96 -15.93 -2.56
C ASN A 291 12.57 -16.62 -3.88
N ASP A 292 13.56 -16.86 -4.74
CA ASP A 292 13.36 -17.44 -6.08
C ASP A 292 12.64 -18.80 -6.05
N ASN A 293 12.85 -19.61 -4.99
CA ASN A 293 12.21 -20.91 -4.86
C ASN A 293 10.69 -20.81 -4.68
N LYS A 294 10.19 -19.66 -4.19
CA LYS A 294 8.76 -19.43 -3.97
C LYS A 294 8.06 -18.78 -5.16
N PHE A 295 8.77 -18.32 -6.18
CA PHE A 295 8.18 -17.60 -7.30
C PHE A 295 7.04 -18.40 -7.99
N LYS A 296 7.21 -19.72 -8.12
CA LYS A 296 6.18 -20.62 -8.68
C LYS A 296 4.95 -20.79 -7.78
N GLU A 297 5.11 -20.64 -6.47
CA GLU A 297 3.99 -20.66 -5.51
C GLU A 297 3.23 -19.33 -5.52
N ILE A 298 3.92 -18.23 -5.80
CA ILE A 298 3.34 -16.89 -5.94
C ILE A 298 2.55 -16.77 -7.25
N PHE A 299 3.11 -17.27 -8.35
CA PHE A 299 2.47 -17.31 -9.67
C PHE A 299 2.30 -18.77 -10.15
N PRO A 300 1.34 -19.52 -9.59
CA PRO A 300 1.11 -20.90 -9.99
C PRO A 300 0.61 -20.96 -11.44
N THR A 301 1.07 -21.97 -12.18
CA THR A 301 0.51 -22.29 -13.49
C THR A 301 -0.96 -22.68 -13.32
N LYS A 302 -1.84 -22.06 -14.10
CA LYS A 302 -3.28 -22.37 -14.11
C LYS A 302 -3.56 -23.73 -14.74
#